data_AF-A0A5B7GVS4-F1
#
_entry.id   AF-A0A5B7GVS4-F1
#
_cell.length_a   1.000
_cell.length_b   1.000
_cell.length_c   1.000
_cell.angle_alpha   90.00
_cell.angle_beta   90.00
_cell.angle_gamma   90.00
#
_symmetry.space_group_name_H-M   'P 1'
#
loop_
_entity.id
_entity.type
_entity.pdbx_description
1 polymer ?
#
loop_
_entity_poly.entity_id
_entity_poly.type
_entity_poly.pdbx_seq_one_letter_code
_entity_poly.pdbx_strand_id
1 'polypeptide(L)' 'MSSFKQLQKQAAALGLSGTDIVHYVTTQQAYEQEERAAMRQEQREREEAEQQAQAQREEAERRERLELAKLEAETE' A
#
# COMPACT_ATOMS: atom_id res chain seq x y z
N MET A 1 28.25 0.11 -0.24
CA MET A 1 28.47 1.50 -0.71
C MET A 1 27.22 2.31 -0.37
N SER A 2 27.35 3.58 0.02
CA SER A 2 26.19 4.42 0.40
C SER A 2 25.34 4.82 -0.82
N SER A 3 24.00 4.82 -0.68
CA SER A 3 23.04 5.24 -1.73
C SER A 3 23.36 6.63 -2.29
N PHE A 4 23.80 7.55 -1.42
CA PHE A 4 24.25 8.89 -1.83
C PHE A 4 25.43 8.84 -2.82
N LYS A 5 26.42 7.96 -2.59
CA LYS A 5 27.57 7.80 -3.49
C LYS A 5 27.17 7.18 -4.84
N GLN A 6 26.12 6.36 -4.87
CA GLN A 6 25.57 5.84 -6.13
C GLN A 6 24.82 6.93 -6.89
N LEU A 7 23.97 7.70 -6.23
CA LEU A 7 23.25 8.82 -6.84
C LEU A 7 24.20 9.91 -7.34
N GLN A 8 25.28 10.20 -6.60
CA GLN A 8 26.33 11.12 -7.05
C GLN A 8 27.05 10.62 -8.31
N LYS A 9 27.32 9.31 -8.41
CA LYS A 9 27.91 8.71 -9.62
C LYS A 9 26.95 8.76 -10.81
N GLN A 10 25.65 8.54 -10.58
CA GLN A 10 24.62 8.65 -11.61
C GLN A 10 24.50 10.10 -12.10
N ALA A 11 24.45 11.08 -11.19
CA ALA A 11 24.45 12.50 -11.53
C ALA A 11 25.68 12.88 -12.38
N ALA A 12 26.87 12.42 -11.98
CA ALA A 12 28.10 12.65 -12.75
C ALA A 12 28.07 11.97 -14.13
N ALA A 13 27.49 10.76 -14.25
CA ALA A 13 27.32 10.09 -15.54
C ALA A 13 26.34 10.81 -16.47
N LEU A 14 25.40 11.58 -15.91
CA LEU A 14 24.49 12.47 -16.64
C LEU A 14 25.12 13.83 -16.97
N GLY A 15 26.41 14.04 -16.64
CA GLY A 15 27.11 15.30 -16.86
C GLY A 15 26.72 16.41 -15.87
N LEU A 16 25.95 16.09 -14.82
CA LEU A 16 25.56 17.05 -13.78
C LEU A 16 26.77 17.36 -12.88
N SER A 17 26.89 18.63 -12.49
CA SER A 17 28.00 19.09 -11.66
C SER A 17 27.55 20.13 -10.64
N GLY A 18 28.36 20.34 -9.60
CA GLY A 18 28.10 21.35 -8.58
C GLY A 18 26.70 21.24 -7.96
N THR A 19 25.90 22.30 -8.11
CA THR A 19 24.53 22.40 -7.59
C THR A 19 23.57 21.41 -8.23
N ASP A 20 23.81 20.99 -9.47
CA ASP A 20 22.91 20.07 -10.18
C ASP A 20 22.96 18.66 -9.60
N ILE A 21 24.11 18.25 -9.07
CA ILE A 21 24.25 16.98 -8.34
C ILE A 21 23.41 17.02 -7.07
N VAL A 22 23.45 18.13 -6.33
CA VAL A 22 22.68 18.29 -5.09
C VAL A 22 21.18 18.26 -5.40
N HIS A 23 20.76 18.98 -6.44
CA HIS A 23 19.36 18.98 -6.87
C HIS A 23 18.91 17.58 -7.33
N TYR A 24 19.70 16.89 -8.16
CA TYR A 24 19.40 15.54 -8.59
C TYR A 24 19.26 14.56 -7.43
N VAL A 25 20.23 14.55 -6.51
CA VAL A 25 20.22 13.62 -5.36
C VAL A 25 19.03 13.89 -4.44
N THR A 26 18.75 15.15 -4.13
CA THR A 26 17.61 15.52 -3.27
C THR A 26 16.27 15.16 -3.90
N THR A 27 16.12 15.41 -5.20
CA THR A 27 14.93 15.02 -5.95
C THR A 27 14.75 13.50 -5.98
N GLN A 28 15.81 12.71 -6.23
CA GLN A 28 15.73 11.25 -6.20
C GLN A 28 15.33 10.72 -4.81
N GLN A 29 15.87 11.31 -3.75
CA GLN A 29 15.50 10.95 -2.38
C GLN A 29 14.06 11.32 -2.04
N ALA A 30 13.55 12.45 -2.55
CA ALA A 30 12.15 12.83 -2.38
C ALA A 30 11.21 11.83 -3.07
N TYR A 31 11.51 11.46 -4.33
CA TYR A 31 10.74 10.45 -5.05
C TYR A 31 10.71 9.10 -4.32
N GLU A 32 11.85 8.60 -3.84
CA GLU A 32 11.88 7.35 -3.07
C GLU A 32 11.03 7.41 -1.79
N GLN A 33 10.95 8.57 -1.15
CA GLN A 33 10.11 8.75 0.03
C GLN A 33 8.62 8.78 -0.31
N GLU A 34 8.26 9.49 -1.38
CA GLU A 34 6.88 9.55 -1.86
C GLU A 34 6.39 8.18 -2.32
N GLU A 35 7.20 7.42 -3.06
CA GLU A 35 6.88 6.06 -3.49
C GLU A 35 6.64 5.14 -2.29
N ARG A 36 7.51 5.21 -1.27
CA ARG A 36 7.32 4.44 -0.02
C ARG A 36 6.09 4.89 0.78
N ALA A 37 5.71 6.16 0.70
CA ALA A 37 4.48 6.64 1.34
C ALA A 37 3.25 6.11 0.59
N ALA A 38 3.24 6.20 -0.74
CA ALA A 38 2.18 5.70 -1.60
C ALA A 38 1.99 4.18 -1.44
N MET A 39 3.07 3.40 -1.45
CA MET A 39 3.00 1.95 -1.25
C MET A 39 2.40 1.57 0.11
N ARG A 40 2.75 2.31 1.18
CA ARG A 40 2.15 2.10 2.50
C ARG A 40 0.68 2.47 2.54
N GLN A 41 0.27 3.49 1.82
CA GLN A 41 -1.13 3.87 1.71
C GLN A 41 -1.91 2.81 0.92
N GLU A 42 -1.43 2.39 -0.24
CA GLU A 42 -2.07 1.35 -1.05
C GLU A 42 -2.22 0.05 -0.24
N GLN A 43 -1.21 -0.33 0.54
CA GLN A 43 -1.28 -1.51 1.39
C GLN A 43 -2.38 -1.39 2.45
N ARG A 44 -2.54 -0.22 3.08
CA ARG A 44 -3.61 0.02 4.05
C ARG A 44 -4.99 -0.01 3.39
N GLU A 45 -5.16 0.63 2.24
CA GLU A 45 -6.43 0.64 1.51
C GLU A 45 -6.83 -0.78 1.10
N ARG A 46 -5.87 -1.62 0.69
CA ARG A 46 -6.13 -3.04 0.40
C ARG A 46 -6.53 -3.83 1.65
N GLU A 47 -5.84 -3.63 2.77
CA GLU A 47 -6.16 -4.31 4.03
C GLU A 47 -7.55 -3.90 4.55
N GLU A 48 -7.88 -2.61 4.50
CA GLU A 48 -9.20 -2.10 4.86
C GLU A 48 -10.30 -2.67 3.96
N ALA A 49 -10.07 -2.73 2.65
CA ALA A 49 -11.00 -3.34 1.70
C ALA A 49 -11.19 -4.85 1.96
N GLU A 50 -10.12 -5.57 2.28
CA GLU A 50 -10.18 -6.99 2.62
C GLU A 50 -10.95 -7.23 3.92
N GLN A 51 -10.69 -6.43 4.96
CA GLN A 51 -11.43 -6.51 6.22
C GLN A 51 -12.91 -6.20 6.03
N GLN A 52 -13.27 -5.19 5.23
CA GLN A 52 -14.67 -4.88 4.92
C GLN A 52 -15.34 -6.01 4.14
N ALA A 53 -14.65 -6.61 3.16
CA ALA A 53 -15.19 -7.73 2.40
C ALA A 53 -15.40 -8.97 3.28
N GLN A 54 -14.48 -9.23 4.21
CA GLN A 54 -14.59 -10.33 5.15
C GLN A 54 -15.76 -10.12 6.13
N ALA A 55 -15.91 -8.90 6.66
CA ALA A 55 -17.02 -8.57 7.55
C ALA A 55 -18.39 -8.75 6.88
N GLN A 56 -18.53 -8.34 5.62
CA GLN A 56 -19.77 -8.54 4.86
C GLN A 56 -20.08 -10.02 4.63
N ARG A 57 -19.06 -10.84 4.36
CA ARG A 57 -19.23 -12.29 4.20
C ARG A 57 -19.65 -12.96 5.51
N GLU A 58 -19.03 -12.60 6.63
CA GLU A 58 -19.41 -13.15 7.94
C GLU A 58 -20.84 -12.74 8.32
N GLU A 59 -21.23 -11.49 8.04
CA GLU A 59 -22.60 -11.04 8.30
C GLU A 59 -23.61 -11.81 7.43
N ALA A 60 -23.31 -12.00 6.15
CA ALA A 60 -24.16 -12.79 5.25
C ALA A 60 -24.31 -14.23 5.74
N GLU A 61 -23.21 -14.88 6.12
CA GLU A 61 -23.23 -16.25 6.64
C GLU A 61 -24.03 -16.35 7.95
N ARG A 62 -23.89 -15.38 8.85
CA ARG A 62 -24.70 -15.34 10.08
C ARG A 62 -26.20 -15.19 9.76
N ARG A 63 -26.56 -14.36 8.78
CA ARG A 63 -27.96 -14.20 8.37
C ARG A 63 -28.51 -15.49 7.79
N GLU A 64 -27.77 -16.17 6.92
CA GLU A 64 -28.18 -17.47 6.35
C GLU A 64 -28.39 -18.52 7.45
N ARG A 65 -27.47 -18.62 8.42
CA ARG A 65 -27.63 -19.55 9.55
C ARG A 65 -28.86 -19.24 10.40
N LEU A 66 -29.14 -17.96 10.65
CA LEU A 66 -30.33 -17.55 11.40
C LEU A 66 -31.62 -17.83 10.61
N GLU A 67 -31.60 -17.67 9.30
CA GLU A 67 -32.75 -17.98 8.43
C GLU A 67 -33.01 -19.49 8.38
N LEU A 68 -31.96 -20.31 8.22
CA LEU A 68 -32.07 -21.77 8.28
C LEU A 68 -32.61 -22.24 9.63
N ALA A 69 -32.09 -21.70 10.75
CA ALA A 69 -32.59 -22.06 12.08
C ALA A 69 -34.06 -21.68 12.30
N LYS A 70 -34.53 -20.57 11.70
CA LYS A 70 -35.95 -20.20 11.74
C LYS A 70 -36.82 -21.16 10.94
N LEU A 71 -36.36 -21.54 9.74
CA LEU A 71 -37.05 -22.50 8.89
C LEU A 71 -37.16 -23.87 9.57
N GLU A 72 -36.08 -24.35 10.18
CA GLU A 72 -36.09 -25.60 10.95
C GLU A 72 -37.12 -25.54 12.10
N ALA A 73 -37.15 -24.44 12.86
CA ALA A 73 -38.09 -24.25 13.95
C ALA A 73 -39.56 -24.10 13.51
N GLU A 74 -39.84 -23.69 12.27
CA GLU A 74 -41.20 -23.66 11.70
C GLU A 74 -41.64 -25.02 11.13
N THR A 75 -40.69 -25.94 10.90
CA THR A 75 -40.97 -27.28 10.34
C THR A 75 -41.12 -28.39 11.38
N GLU A 76 -40.88 -28.12 12.66
CA GLU A 76 -41.17 -29.00 13.82
C GLU A 76 -42.51 -28.69 14.48
#